data_AF-A0A915U8C2-F1
#
_entry.id   AF-A0A915U8C2-F1
#
_cell.length_a   1.000
_cell.length_b   1.000
_cell.length_c   1.000
_cell.angle_alpha   90.00
_cell.angle_beta   90.00
_cell.angle_gamma   90.00
#
_symmetry.space_group_name_H-M   'P 1'
#
loop_
_entity.id
_entity.type
_entity.pdbx_description
1 polymer ?
#
loop_
_entity_poly.entity_id
_entity_poly.type
_entity_poly.pdbx_seq_one_letter_code
_entity_poly.pdbx_strand_id
1 'polypeptide(L)'
;MTTDDRDVLSALLDNEPVDADLLARLLEVPGNRALLVDFVRLRAALRDADPPGPTPVPQHVPRPPMTRVFLRSAAGLALVGLGLAGGAWYARHAADASAAPTPSRIVQLAPLDASR
;
A
#
# COMPACT_ATOMS: atom_id res chain seq x y z
N MET A 1 3.95 -12.04 -7.28
CA MET A 1 4.67 -12.62 -6.13
C MET A 1 3.66 -12.76 -5.02
N THR A 2 3.28 -13.99 -4.67
CA THR A 2 2.43 -14.26 -3.50
C THR A 2 3.31 -14.01 -2.27
N THR A 3 3.05 -12.92 -1.54
CA THR A 3 3.69 -12.67 -0.25
C THR A 3 3.30 -13.80 0.69
N ASP A 4 4.28 -14.53 1.23
CA ASP A 4 4.03 -15.60 2.19
C ASP A 4 3.53 -14.98 3.51
N ASP A 5 2.44 -15.51 4.08
CA ASP A 5 1.88 -15.09 5.37
C ASP A 5 2.94 -15.08 6.47
N ARG A 6 3.91 -16.00 6.40
CA ARG A 6 5.02 -16.10 7.35
C ARG A 6 5.97 -14.93 7.25
N ASP A 7 6.24 -14.44 6.04
CA ASP A 7 7.13 -13.32 5.81
C ASP A 7 6.54 -12.05 6.42
N VAL A 8 5.23 -11.84 6.27
CA VAL A 8 4.51 -10.69 6.85
C VAL A 8 4.56 -10.72 8.38
N LEU A 9 4.32 -11.88 8.98
CA LEU A 9 4.36 -12.03 10.43
C LEU A 9 5.79 -11.91 10.99
N SER A 10 6.80 -12.38 10.26
CA SER A 10 8.21 -12.19 10.63
C SER A 10 8.60 -10.71 10.58
N ALA A 11 8.24 -10.02 9.50
CA ALA A 11 8.50 -8.58 9.34
C ALA A 11 7.89 -7.77 10.50
N LEU A 12 6.67 -8.09 10.93
CA LEU A 12 6.05 -7.48 12.09
C LEU A 12 6.89 -7.65 13.37
N LEU A 13 7.41 -8.85 13.62
CA LEU A 13 8.19 -9.16 14.82
C LEU A 13 9.56 -8.47 14.84
N ASP A 14 10.10 -8.15 13.66
CA ASP A 14 11.37 -7.45 13.52
C ASP A 14 11.24 -5.92 13.46
N ASN A 15 10.03 -5.41 13.72
CA ASN A 15 9.67 -3.98 13.64
C ASN A 15 9.87 -3.38 12.24
N GLU A 16 9.72 -4.20 11.20
CA GLU A 16 9.68 -3.74 9.82
C GLU A 16 8.30 -3.15 9.47
N PRO A 17 8.22 -2.22 8.49
CA PRO A 17 6.95 -1.68 8.06
C PRO A 17 6.08 -2.75 7.39
N VAL A 18 4.88 -2.93 7.91
CA VAL A 18 3.86 -3.87 7.39
C VAL A 18 2.57 -3.12 7.07
N ASP A 19 1.89 -3.53 6.01
CA ASP A 19 0.53 -3.04 5.69
C ASP A 19 -0.47 -3.51 6.76
N ALA A 20 -1.12 -2.56 7.43
CA ALA A 20 -2.07 -2.82 8.50
C ALA A 20 -3.32 -3.56 8.02
N ASP A 21 -3.80 -3.30 6.81
CA ASP A 21 -5.00 -3.94 6.26
C ASP A 21 -4.72 -5.37 5.82
N LEU A 22 -3.51 -5.62 5.33
CA LEU A 22 -3.02 -6.98 5.06
C LEU A 22 -2.87 -7.76 6.36
N LEU A 23 -2.23 -7.18 7.37
CA LEU A 23 -2.04 -7.81 8.68
C LEU A 23 -3.39 -8.12 9.35
N ALA A 24 -4.34 -7.20 9.32
CA ALA A 24 -5.68 -7.41 9.87
C ALA A 24 -6.35 -8.64 9.23
N ARG A 25 -6.35 -8.73 7.89
CA ARG A 25 -6.90 -9.87 7.15
C ARG A 25 -6.18 -11.18 7.47
N LEU A 26 -4.85 -11.15 7.59
CA LEU A 26 -4.07 -12.32 7.97
C LEU A 26 -4.43 -12.81 9.38
N LEU A 27 -4.64 -11.89 10.32
CA LEU A 27 -4.99 -12.20 11.70
C LEU A 27 -6.44 -12.61 11.90
N GLU A 28 -7.33 -12.45 10.92
CA GLU A 28 -8.69 -13.02 10.97
C GLU A 28 -8.64 -14.57 10.92
N VAL A 29 -7.63 -15.13 10.25
CA VAL A 29 -7.43 -16.57 10.15
C VAL A 29 -6.91 -17.13 11.49
N PRO A 30 -7.63 -18.07 12.15
CA PRO A 30 -7.23 -18.59 13.46
C PRO A 30 -5.84 -19.24 13.47
N GLY A 31 -5.46 -19.92 12.39
CA GLY A 31 -4.14 -20.55 12.25
C GLY A 31 -3.00 -19.53 12.27
N ASN A 32 -3.18 -18.37 11.64
CA ASN A 32 -2.15 -17.32 11.58
C ASN A 32 -1.97 -16.63 12.94
N ARG A 33 -3.04 -16.47 13.72
CA ARG A 33 -2.93 -16.00 15.11
C ARG A 33 -2.15 -16.98 15.99
N ALA A 34 -2.43 -18.28 15.85
CA ALA A 34 -1.68 -19.30 16.58
C ALA A 34 -0.19 -19.27 16.21
N LEU A 35 0.11 -19.13 14.92
CA LEU A 35 1.48 -19.02 14.41
C LEU A 35 2.21 -17.79 14.96
N LEU A 36 1.55 -16.62 15.05
CA LEU A 36 2.12 -15.43 15.69
C LEU A 36 2.45 -15.68 17.17
N VAL A 37 1.55 -16.35 17.90
CA VAL A 37 1.81 -16.71 19.31
C VAL A 37 3.02 -17.63 19.43
N ASP A 38 3.16 -18.61 18.55
CA ASP A 38 4.30 -19.54 18.56
C ASP A 38 5.62 -18.82 18.29
N PHE A 39 5.66 -17.88 17.34
CA PHE A 39 6.85 -17.07 17.10
C PHE A 39 7.22 -16.20 18.31
N VAL A 40 6.24 -15.57 18.96
CA VAL A 40 6.50 -14.76 20.17
C VAL A 40 7.04 -15.63 21.30
N ARG A 41 6.49 -16.83 21.50
CA ARG A 41 6.98 -17.80 22.49
C ARG A 41 8.40 -18.25 22.20
N LEU A 42 8.70 -18.60 20.94
CA LEU A 42 10.04 -18.99 20.53
C LEU A 42 11.04 -17.86 20.79
N ARG A 43 10.70 -16.62 20.44
CA ARG A 43 11.55 -15.45 20.69
C ARG A 43 11.80 -15.20 22.17
N ALA A 44 10.80 -15.41 23.04
CA ALA A 44 10.96 -15.32 24.48
C ALA A 44 11.89 -16.43 25.00
N ALA A 45 11.66 -17.68 24.59
CA ALA A 45 12.49 -18.81 24.99
C ALA A 45 13.95 -18.65 24.58
N LEU A 46 14.21 -18.11 23.39
CA LEU A 46 15.57 -17.82 22.92
C LEU A 46 16.26 -16.71 23.73
N ARG A 47 15.52 -15.74 24.25
CA ARG A 47 16.08 -14.71 25.15
C ARG A 47 16.39 -15.26 26.54
N ASP A 48 15.57 -16.18 27.04
CA ASP A 48 15.74 -16.77 28.36
C ASP A 48 16.79 -17.89 28.38
N ALA A 49 17.06 -18.51 27.23
CA ALA A 49 18.07 -19.56 27.07
C ALA A 49 19.51 -19.03 26.98
N ASP A 50 19.70 -17.71 26.85
CA ASP A 50 21.02 -17.10 26.91
C ASP A 50 21.52 -17.14 28.37
N PRO A 51 22.64 -17.83 28.68
CA PRO A 51 23.26 -17.71 30.00
C PRO A 51 23.64 -16.23 30.24
N PRO A 52 23.81 -15.76 31.49
CA PRO A 52 24.25 -14.39 31.75
C PRO A 52 25.65 -14.17 31.15
N GLY A 53 25.68 -13.78 29.88
CA GLY A 53 26.85 -13.32 29.15
C GLY A 53 27.26 -11.93 29.65
N PRO A 54 28.51 -11.52 29.36
CA PRO A 54 29.15 -10.39 30.00
C PRO A 54 28.29 -9.11 29.88
N THR A 55 28.22 -8.39 31.01
CA THR A 55 27.49 -7.13 31.22
C THR A 55 27.36 -6.27 29.96
N PRO A 56 26.14 -5.75 29.67
CA PRO A 56 25.91 -4.98 28.47
C PRO A 56 26.76 -3.71 28.49
N VAL A 57 27.66 -3.58 27.52
CA VAL A 57 28.28 -2.30 27.20
C VAL A 57 27.15 -1.38 26.75
N PRO A 58 26.98 -0.17 27.31
CA PRO A 58 25.93 0.74 26.89
C PRO A 58 26.15 1.11 25.43
N GLN A 59 25.39 0.47 24.55
CA GLN A 59 25.32 0.86 23.15
C GLN A 59 24.56 2.18 23.12
N HIS A 60 25.29 3.27 22.96
CA HIS A 60 24.73 4.59 22.73
C HIS A 60 24.06 4.56 21.34
N VAL A 61 22.79 4.14 21.29
CA VAL A 61 22.01 4.19 20.05
C VAL A 61 21.71 5.67 19.80
N PRO A 62 22.29 6.31 18.76
CA PRO A 62 22.00 7.70 18.49
C PRO A 62 20.52 7.80 18.10
N ARG A 63 19.73 8.48 18.93
CA ARG A 63 18.35 8.83 18.59
C ARG A 63 18.36 9.53 17.23
N PRO A 64 17.60 9.04 16.23
CA PRO A 64 17.55 9.71 14.94
C PRO A 64 17.01 11.13 15.18
N PRO A 65 17.63 12.17 14.59
CA PRO A 65 17.22 13.54 14.82
C PRO A 65 15.77 13.70 14.35
N MET A 66 14.93 14.27 15.21
CA MET A 66 13.48 14.44 15.03
C MET A 66 13.10 15.08 13.68
N THR A 67 14.02 15.86 13.10
CA THR A 67 13.95 16.44 11.76
C THR A 67 13.82 15.42 10.62
N ARG A 68 14.45 14.24 10.71
CA ARG A 68 14.35 13.20 9.66
C ARG A 68 12.99 12.49 9.66
N VAL A 69 12.33 12.39 10.81
CA VAL A 69 10.98 11.83 10.93
C VAL A 69 9.95 12.79 10.35
N PHE A 70 10.08 14.09 10.63
CA PHE A 70 9.25 15.14 10.04
C PHE A 70 9.42 15.27 8.51
N LEU A 71 10.64 15.14 8.00
CA LEU A 71 10.90 15.25 6.56
C LEU A 71 10.26 14.10 5.77
N ARG A 72 10.26 12.88 6.32
CA ARG A 72 9.61 11.71 5.70
C ARG A 72 8.10 11.82 5.68
N SER A 73 7.50 12.33 6.75
CA SER A 73 6.05 12.55 6.82
C SER A 73 5.60 13.69 5.90
N ALA A 74 6.39 14.76 5.78
CA ALA A 74 6.13 15.83 4.80
C ALA A 74 6.20 15.33 3.35
N ALA A 75 7.17 14.46 3.01
CA ALA A 75 7.28 13.89 1.67
C ALA A 75 6.09 12.98 1.31
N GLY A 76 5.59 12.20 2.27
CA GLY A 76 4.39 11.37 2.09
C GLY A 76 3.13 12.19 1.80
N LEU A 77 2.91 13.26 2.57
CA LEU A 77 1.79 14.19 2.35
C LEU A 77 1.87 14.89 1.00
N ALA A 78 3.06 15.29 0.55
CA ALA A 78 3.26 15.92 -0.75
C ALA A 78 2.90 14.98 -1.91
N LEU A 79 3.28 13.70 -1.84
CA LEU A 79 2.96 12.70 -2.88
C LEU A 79 1.45 12.42 -2.96
N VAL A 80 0.76 12.30 -1.81
CA VAL A 80 -0.70 12.13 -1.76
C VAL A 80 -1.41 13.35 -2.34
N GLY A 81 -0.97 14.57 -1.97
CA GLY A 81 -1.51 15.81 -2.51
C GLY A 81 -1.32 15.93 -4.02
N LEU A 82 -0.15 15.56 -4.54
CA LEU A 82 0.14 15.60 -5.98
C LEU A 82 -0.73 14.59 -6.76
N GLY A 83 -0.93 13.38 -6.21
CA GLY A 83 -1.78 12.35 -6.82
C GLY A 83 -3.25 12.76 -6.90
N LEU A 84 -3.79 13.36 -5.83
CA LEU A 84 -5.17 13.84 -5.81
C LEU A 84 -5.40 14.99 -6.79
N ALA A 85 -4.47 15.95 -6.84
CA ALA A 85 -4.55 17.08 -7.76
C ALA A 85 -4.44 16.64 -9.24
N GLY A 86 -3.50 15.74 -9.55
CA GLY A 86 -3.33 15.19 -10.89
C GLY A 86 -4.53 14.35 -11.36
N GLY A 87 -5.07 13.51 -10.47
CA GLY A 87 -6.25 12.69 -10.76
C GLY A 87 -7.50 13.54 -11.05
N ALA A 88 -7.73 14.57 -10.25
CA ALA A 88 -8.86 15.49 -10.46
C ALA A 88 -8.73 16.27 -11.78
N TRP A 89 -7.51 16.69 -12.15
CA TRP A 89 -7.24 17.38 -13.41
C TRP A 89 -7.43 16.49 -14.64
N TYR A 90 -7.04 15.22 -14.55
CA TYR A 90 -7.23 14.26 -15.63
C TYR A 90 -8.70 13.89 -15.82
N ALA A 91 -9.43 13.64 -14.72
CA ALA A 91 -10.84 13.27 -14.77
C ALA A 91 -11.71 14.33 -15.45
N ARG A 92 -11.46 15.62 -15.18
CA ARG A 92 -12.19 16.72 -15.84
C ARG A 92 -11.91 16.79 -17.36
N HIS A 93 -10.67 16.57 -17.80
CA HIS A 93 -10.33 16.67 -19.22
C HIS A 93 -10.75 15.42 -20.03
N ALA A 94 -10.77 14.24 -19.39
CA ALA A 94 -11.29 13.02 -20.03
C ALA A 94 -12.80 13.07 -20.28
N ALA A 95 -13.56 13.79 -19.44
CA ALA A 95 -14.99 14.02 -19.65
C ALA A 95 -15.25 14.89 -20.89
N ASP A 96 -14.43 15.94 -21.10
CA ASP A 96 -14.53 16.82 -22.27
C ASP A 96 -14.14 16.11 -23.58
N ALA A 97 -13.16 15.20 -23.53
CA ALA A 97 -12.73 14.40 -24.68
C ALA A 97 -13.75 13.34 -25.13
N SER A 98 -14.75 13.02 -24.28
CA SER A 98 -15.81 12.05 -24.58
C SER A 98 -17.07 12.69 -25.18
N ALA A 99 -17.06 14.00 -25.42
CA ALA A 99 -18.14 14.66 -26.16
C ALA A 99 -18.13 14.16 -27.62
N ALA A 100 -19.06 13.26 -27.94
CA ALA A 100 -19.22 12.75 -29.30
C ALA A 100 -19.45 13.92 -30.29
N PRO A 101 -18.75 13.95 -31.44
CA PRO A 101 -18.92 15.02 -32.40
C PRO A 101 -20.36 15.06 -32.90
N THR A 102 -20.98 16.24 -32.85
CA THR A 102 -22.34 16.44 -33.35
C THR A 102 -22.36 16.17 -34.85
N PRO A 103 -23.17 15.22 -35.37
CA PRO A 103 -23.17 14.89 -36.78
C PRO A 103 -23.62 16.11 -37.59
N SER A 104 -22.71 16.68 -38.38
CA SER A 104 -22.94 17.93 -39.13
C SER A 104 -23.64 17.71 -40.49
N ARG A 105 -23.93 16.46 -40.87
CA ARG A 105 -24.54 16.18 -42.17
C ARG A 105 -25.34 14.88 -42.17
N ILE A 106 -26.66 15.02 -42.35
CA ILE A 106 -27.54 13.90 -42.67
C ILE A 106 -27.71 13.92 -44.20
N VAL A 107 -27.15 12.92 -44.89
CA VAL A 107 -27.39 12.74 -46.33
C VAL A 107 -28.65 11.90 -46.48
N GLN A 108 -29.75 12.55 -46.85
CA GLN A 108 -31.00 11.88 -47.16
C GLN A 108 -30.90 11.33 -48.58
N LEU A 109 -30.82 10.00 -48.71
CA LEU A 109 -30.85 9.35 -50.02
C LEU A 109 -32.30 9.39 -50.54
N ALA A 110 -32.52 10.10 -51.63
CA ALA A 110 -33.81 10.12 -52.30
C ALA A 110 -34.17 8.72 -52.81
N PRO A 111 -35.43 8.27 -52.69
CA PRO A 111 -35.86 6.99 -53.22
C PRO A 111 -35.69 6.97 -54.74
N LEU A 112 -35.02 5.92 -55.25
CA LEU A 112 -35.00 5.63 -56.68
C LEU A 112 -36.41 5.17 -57.08
N ASP A 113 -37.13 6.02 -57.81
CA ASP A 113 -38.36 5.63 -58.50
C ASP A 113 -38.02 4.56 -59.55
N ALA A 114 -38.31 3.31 -59.21
CA ALA A 114 -38.28 2.19 -60.14
C ALA A 114 -39.57 2.21 -60.98
N SER A 115 -39.57 2.98 -62.06
CA SER A 115 -40.58 2.83 -63.13
C SER A 115 -39.89 2.54 -64.46
N ARG A 116 -39.82 1.27 -64.83
CA ARG A 116 -39.82 0.81 -66.22
C ARG A 116 -40.24 -0.64 -66.33
#